data_AF-A0A212DDT4-F1
#
_entry.id   AF-A0A212DDT4-F1
#
_cell.length_a   1.000
_cell.length_b   1.000
_cell.length_c   1.000
_cell.angle_alpha   90.00
_cell.angle_beta   90.00
_cell.angle_gamma   90.00
#
_symmetry.space_group_name_H-M   'P 1'
#
loop_
_entity.id
_entity.type
_entity.pdbx_description
1 polymer ?
#
loop_
_entity_poly.entity_id
_entity_poly.type
_entity_poly.pdbx_seq_one_letter_code
_entity_poly.pdbx_strand_id
1 'polypeptide(L)'
;NKPWKKLKTVLKYSPFVVSFRKHYPWVQLSGHSGNFQAGEDGWILKRFCQYEQHSLEQLMRDPLRPFVPAYYGMVQRDGQTFNQMEDLLADFENPSIMDCKMGSR
;
A
#
# COMPACT_ATOMS: atom_id res chain seq x y z
N ASN A 1 29.32 42.54 25.73
CA ASN A 1 29.75 41.14 25.92
C ASN A 1 28.72 40.29 26.65
N LYS A 2 27.75 39.74 25.94
CA LYS A 2 26.99 38.53 26.34
C LYS A 2 26.73 37.71 25.07
N PRO A 3 27.54 36.67 24.78
CA PRO A 3 27.32 35.87 23.59
C PRO A 3 26.08 35.01 23.80
N TRP A 4 25.14 35.11 22.86
CA TRP A 4 24.04 34.15 22.69
C TRP A 4 24.62 32.75 22.48
N LYS A 5 24.82 32.02 23.58
CA LYS A 5 25.23 30.63 23.55
C LYS A 5 24.03 29.78 23.16
N LYS A 6 23.96 29.51 21.85
CA LYS A 6 23.49 28.29 21.20
C LYS A 6 22.74 27.33 22.14
N LEU A 7 21.40 27.41 22.13
CA LEU A 7 20.52 26.30 22.50
C LEU A 7 20.68 25.21 21.42
N LYS A 8 21.80 24.49 21.47
CA LYS A 8 22.01 23.23 20.77
C LYS A 8 22.04 22.11 21.81
N THR A 9 20.97 22.01 22.59
CA THR A 9 20.73 20.85 23.44
C THR A 9 19.73 19.96 22.73
N VAL A 10 20.24 19.23 21.75
CA VAL A 10 20.04 17.79 21.59
C VAL A 10 18.72 17.26 22.19
N LEU A 11 17.59 17.49 21.51
CA LEU A 11 16.40 16.65 21.63
C LEU A 11 16.71 15.33 20.89
N LYS A 12 17.49 14.45 21.54
CA LYS A 12 17.92 13.16 20.96
C LYS A 12 16.84 12.07 21.02
N TYR A 13 15.71 12.32 21.67
CA TYR A 13 14.62 11.34 21.77
C TYR A 13 13.30 12.10 21.83
N SER A 14 12.63 12.25 20.68
CA SER A 14 11.21 12.59 20.68
C SER A 14 10.46 11.38 21.27
N PRO A 15 9.70 11.52 22.37
CA PRO A 15 8.87 10.44 22.90
C PRO A 15 7.63 10.18 22.03
N PHE A 16 7.42 10.99 20.99
CA PHE A 16 6.34 10.85 20.03
C PHE A 16 6.87 10.21 18.75
N VAL A 17 6.31 9.04 18.41
CA VAL A 17 6.40 8.47 17.07
C VAL A 17 5.62 9.42 16.16
N VAL A 18 6.32 10.23 15.38
CA VAL A 18 5.71 11.01 14.30
C VAL A 18 5.62 10.09 13.10
N SER A 19 4.43 9.54 12.83
CA SER A 19 4.17 8.84 11.58
C SER A 19 4.00 9.88 10.47
N PHE A 20 5.03 10.06 9.64
CA PHE A 20 4.89 10.84 8.42
C PHE A 20 4.13 10.01 7.40
N ARG A 21 2.94 10.47 6.99
CA ARG A 21 2.18 9.86 5.90
C ARG A 21 2.96 10.08 4.60
N LYS A 22 3.57 9.01 4.05
CA LYS A 22 4.24 9.08 2.76
C LYS A 22 3.19 9.33 1.68
N HIS A 23 3.31 10.46 0.99
CA HIS A 23 2.45 10.82 -0.13
C HIS A 23 3.18 10.50 -1.43
N TYR A 24 2.92 9.34 -2.01
CA TYR A 24 3.38 8.99 -3.36
C TYR A 24 2.21 9.12 -4.35
N PRO A 25 2.46 9.57 -5.59
CA PRO A 25 1.42 9.66 -6.60
C PRO A 25 0.87 8.26 -6.90
N TRP A 26 -0.45 8.16 -7.03
CA TRP A 26 -1.13 6.95 -7.47
C TRP A 26 -0.66 6.56 -8.88
N VAL A 27 -0.24 5.31 -9.09
CA VAL A 27 0.21 4.79 -10.39
C VAL A 27 -0.49 3.48 -10.71
N GLN A 28 -1.09 3.40 -11.90
CA GLN A 28 -1.69 2.19 -12.46
C GLN A 28 -1.14 1.97 -13.85
N LEU A 29 -0.39 0.88 -14.05
CA LEU A 29 0.22 0.56 -15.35
C LEU A 29 -0.72 -0.18 -16.31
N SER A 30 -1.62 -1.01 -15.76
CA SER A 30 -2.48 -1.90 -16.53
C SER A 30 -3.91 -1.96 -15.95
N GLY A 31 -4.84 -2.50 -16.74
CA GLY A 31 -6.26 -2.58 -16.39
C GLY A 31 -7.03 -1.28 -16.63
N HIS A 32 -8.35 -1.32 -16.40
CA HIS A 32 -9.22 -0.16 -16.61
C HIS A 32 -9.08 0.88 -15.51
N SER A 33 -9.25 2.15 -15.87
CA SER A 33 -9.30 3.24 -14.90
C SER A 33 -10.45 3.03 -13.91
N GLY A 34 -10.23 3.39 -12.64
CA GLY A 34 -11.23 3.27 -11.58
C GLY A 34 -11.44 1.84 -11.04
N ASN A 35 -10.55 0.90 -11.38
CA ASN A 35 -10.52 -0.42 -10.75
C ASN A 35 -9.78 -0.42 -9.41
N PHE A 36 -8.96 0.58 -9.16
CA PHE A 36 -8.24 0.71 -7.90
C PHE A 36 -8.56 2.04 -7.23
N GLN A 37 -8.53 2.03 -5.90
CA GLN A 37 -8.63 3.21 -5.07
C GLN A 37 -7.57 3.12 -3.96
N ALA A 38 -7.06 4.27 -3.54
CA ALA A 38 -6.19 4.33 -2.37
C ALA A 38 -6.95 3.88 -1.11
N GLY A 39 -6.37 2.94 -0.39
CA GLY A 39 -6.80 2.59 0.96
C GLY A 39 -6.16 3.50 2.00
N GLU A 40 -6.33 3.14 3.26
CA GLU A 40 -5.62 3.75 4.38
C GLU A 40 -4.40 2.90 4.73
N ASP A 41 -3.36 3.53 5.29
CA ASP A 41 -2.26 2.86 6.01
C ASP A 41 -1.60 1.67 5.29
N GLY A 42 -1.14 1.88 4.05
CA GLY A 42 -0.43 0.85 3.28
C GLY A 42 -1.34 -0.20 2.65
N TRP A 43 -2.64 0.09 2.56
CA TRP A 43 -3.61 -0.73 1.85
C TRP A 43 -4.05 -0.11 0.54
N ILE A 44 -4.49 -0.98 -0.35
CA ILE A 44 -5.08 -0.65 -1.64
C ILE A 44 -6.43 -1.35 -1.80
N LEU A 45 -7.38 -0.67 -2.42
CA LEU A 45 -8.68 -1.23 -2.72
C LEU A 45 -8.76 -1.57 -4.20
N LYS A 46 -9.01 -2.83 -4.54
CA LYS A 46 -9.26 -3.28 -5.90
C LYS A 46 -10.74 -3.63 -6.06
N ARG A 47 -11.39 -3.20 -7.14
CA ARG A 47 -12.79 -3.49 -7.40
C ARG A 47 -13.05 -4.99 -7.29
N PHE A 48 -14.13 -5.34 -6.61
CA PHE A 48 -14.47 -6.73 -6.38
C PHE A 48 -14.62 -7.51 -7.70
N CYS A 49 -13.99 -8.68 -7.72
CA CYS A 49 -14.16 -9.71 -8.72
C CYS A 49 -14.20 -11.06 -7.99
N GLN A 50 -15.24 -11.85 -8.21
CA GLN A 50 -15.48 -13.10 -7.48
C GLN A 50 -14.32 -14.10 -7.64
N TYR A 51 -13.83 -14.30 -8.86
CA TYR A 51 -12.74 -15.25 -9.14
C TYR A 51 -11.42 -14.82 -8.51
N GLU A 52 -11.16 -13.51 -8.49
CA GLU A 52 -9.97 -12.95 -7.87
C GLU A 52 -10.03 -13.09 -6.35
N GLN A 53 -11.17 -12.72 -5.73
CA GLN A 53 -11.38 -12.87 -4.29
C GLN A 53 -11.15 -14.32 -3.85
N HIS A 54 -11.74 -15.28 -4.57
CA HIS A 54 -11.54 -16.70 -4.28
C HIS A 54 -10.07 -17.14 -4.42
N SER A 55 -9.36 -16.67 -5.44
CA SER A 55 -7.93 -16.96 -5.63
C SER A 55 -7.08 -16.37 -4.50
N LEU A 56 -7.36 -15.13 -4.08
CA LEU A 56 -6.65 -14.46 -2.99
C LEU A 56 -6.86 -15.19 -1.66
N GLU A 57 -8.08 -15.62 -1.34
CA GLU A 57 -8.37 -16.40 -0.14
C GLU A 57 -7.59 -17.72 -0.07
N GLN A 58 -7.46 -18.41 -1.20
CA GLN A 58 -6.65 -19.62 -1.29
C GLN A 58 -5.15 -19.32 -1.12
N LEU A 59 -4.66 -18.29 -1.80
CA LEU A 59 -3.25 -17.88 -1.72
C LEU A 59 -2.83 -17.49 -0.30
N MET A 60 -3.74 -16.96 0.52
CA MET A 60 -3.44 -16.66 1.94
C MET A 60 -3.18 -17.91 2.80
N ARG A 61 -3.42 -19.12 2.26
CA ARG A 61 -3.17 -20.41 2.92
C ARG A 61 -2.16 -21.27 2.15
N ASP A 62 -1.58 -20.75 1.08
CA ASP A 62 -0.69 -21.45 0.17
C ASP A 62 0.80 -21.10 0.42
N PRO A 63 1.77 -21.98 0.09
CA PRO A 63 3.19 -21.65 0.14
C PRO A 63 3.58 -20.40 -0.68
N LEU A 64 2.80 -20.03 -1.70
CA LEU A 64 3.00 -18.82 -2.49
C LEU A 64 2.67 -17.52 -1.77
N ARG A 65 2.04 -17.57 -0.58
CA ARG A 65 1.64 -16.38 0.20
C ARG A 65 2.70 -15.27 0.31
N PRO A 66 4.00 -15.55 0.53
CA PRO A 66 5.01 -14.49 0.63
C PRO A 66 5.32 -13.75 -0.69
N PHE A 67 4.82 -14.25 -1.82
CA PHE A 67 5.10 -13.73 -3.16
C PHE A 67 3.88 -13.04 -3.80
N VAL A 68 2.80 -12.86 -3.05
CA VAL A 68 1.58 -12.18 -3.48
C VAL A 68 1.20 -11.10 -2.45
N PRO A 69 0.45 -10.06 -2.83
CA PRO A 69 -0.05 -9.08 -1.87
C PRO A 69 -0.88 -9.76 -0.77
N ALA A 70 -0.69 -9.35 0.48
CA ALA A 70 -1.58 -9.80 1.55
C ALA A 70 -3.02 -9.38 1.25
N TYR A 71 -3.97 -10.29 1.52
CA TYR A 71 -5.40 -10.05 1.34
C TYR A 71 -6.10 -9.91 2.69
N TYR A 72 -6.90 -8.86 2.84
CA TYR A 72 -7.56 -8.48 4.10
C TYR A 72 -9.08 -8.67 4.09
N GLY A 73 -9.63 -9.18 2.98
CA GLY A 73 -11.07 -9.40 2.83
C GLY A 73 -11.75 -8.37 1.92
N MET A 74 -13.08 -8.34 2.00
CA MET A 74 -13.90 -7.40 1.22
C MET A 74 -14.35 -6.23 2.08
N VAL A 75 -14.43 -5.05 1.46
CA VAL A 75 -15.00 -3.84 2.06
C VAL A 75 -16.00 -3.20 1.13
N GLN A 76 -16.99 -2.49 1.68
CA GLN A 76 -17.91 -1.66 0.91
C GLN A 76 -17.54 -0.19 1.05
N ARG A 77 -17.51 0.53 -0.08
CA ARG A 77 -17.26 1.97 -0.15
C ARG A 77 -18.11 2.59 -1.25
N ASP A 78 -18.88 3.63 -0.92
CA ASP A 78 -19.74 4.35 -1.86
C ASP A 78 -20.69 3.43 -2.67
N GLY A 79 -21.23 2.39 -2.01
CA GLY A 79 -22.13 1.41 -2.64
C GLY A 79 -21.45 0.40 -3.55
N GLN A 80 -20.12 0.39 -3.61
CA GLN A 80 -19.32 -0.58 -4.38
C GLN A 80 -18.53 -1.49 -3.44
N THR A 81 -18.32 -2.73 -3.86
CA THR A 81 -17.50 -3.71 -3.13
C THR A 81 -16.08 -3.73 -3.67
N PHE A 82 -15.10 -3.81 -2.78
CA PHE A 82 -13.68 -3.89 -3.08
C PHE A 82 -13.01 -5.04 -2.33
N ASN A 83 -12.03 -5.65 -2.96
CA ASN A 83 -11.00 -6.45 -2.31
C ASN A 83 -9.98 -5.51 -1.68
N GLN A 84 -9.77 -5.62 -0.38
CA GLN A 84 -8.75 -4.89 0.34
C GLN A 84 -7.46 -5.70 0.36
N MET A 85 -6.36 -5.11 -0.11
CA MET A 85 -5.08 -5.76 -0.27
C MET A 85 -3.94 -4.87 0.23
N GLU A 86 -2.75 -5.44 0.38
CA GLU A 86 -1.51 -4.72 0.63
C GLU A 86 -1.13 -3.82 -0.55
N ASP A 87 -0.73 -2.60 -0.26
CA ASP A 87 -0.06 -1.73 -1.23
C ASP A 87 1.44 -2.06 -1.27
N LEU A 88 1.84 -2.77 -2.33
CA LEU A 88 3.23 -3.18 -2.54
C LEU A 88 4.21 -2.00 -2.70
N LEU A 89 3.71 -0.77 -2.87
CA LEU A 89 4.53 0.43 -3.02
C LEU A 89 4.72 1.21 -1.73
N ALA A 90 4.04 0.84 -0.63
CA ALA A 90 3.95 1.63 0.60
C ALA A 90 5.33 1.99 1.21
N ASP A 91 6.30 1.09 1.08
CA ASP A 91 7.63 1.25 1.66
C ASP A 91 8.67 1.85 0.70
N PHE A 92 8.33 2.04 -0.57
CA PHE A 92 9.26 2.54 -1.57
C PHE A 92 9.23 4.08 -1.67
N GLU A 93 10.38 4.67 -2.01
CA GLU A 93 10.50 6.09 -2.33
C GLU A 93 10.78 6.24 -3.82
N ASN A 94 9.88 6.94 -4.54
CA ASN A 94 9.92 7.11 -5.99
C ASN A 94 10.14 5.79 -6.78
N PRO A 95 9.25 4.78 -6.62
CA PRO A 95 9.42 3.50 -7.29
C PRO A 95 9.28 3.60 -8.82
N SER A 96 10.10 2.85 -9.53
CA SER A 96 9.89 2.52 -10.94
C SER A 96 9.21 1.15 -11.04
N ILE A 97 8.13 1.06 -11.81
CA ILE A 97 7.25 -0.11 -11.82
C ILE A 97 7.26 -0.74 -13.22
N MET A 98 7.21 -2.07 -13.27
CA MET A 98 7.03 -2.86 -14.49
C MET A 98 5.96 -3.91 -14.23
N ASP A 99 5.02 -4.05 -15.18
CA ASP A 99 4.00 -5.10 -15.16
C ASP A 99 4.30 -6.09 -16.30
N CYS A 100 4.61 -7.33 -15.94
CA CYS A 100 4.86 -8.42 -16.89
C CYS A 100 3.75 -9.47 -16.76
N LYS A 101 2.83 -9.48 -17.73
CA LYS A 101 1.80 -10.52 -17.81
C LYS A 101 2.44 -11.88 -18.12
N MET A 102 2.17 -12.87 -17.28
CA MET A 102 2.73 -14.22 -17.39
C MET A 102 1.77 -15.17 -18.11
N GLY A 103 2.33 -16.12 -18.88
CA GLY A 103 1.58 -17.16 -19.60
C GLY A 103 1.87 -17.14 -21.10
N SER A 104 1.68 -18.29 -21.77
CA SER A 104 1.80 -18.38 -23.24
C SER A 104 0.54 -17.93 -24.00
N ARG A 105 -0.53 -17.62 -23.26
CA ARG A 105 -1.84 -17.20 -23.76
C ARG A 105 -2.54 -16.33 -22.72
#